data_AF-A0A0U5FJG5-F1
#
_entry.id   AF-A0A0U5FJG5-F1
#
_cell.length_a   1.000
_cell.length_b   1.000
_cell.length_c   1.000
_cell.angle_alpha   90.00
_cell.angle_beta   90.00
_cell.angle_gamma   90.00
#
_symmetry.space_group_name_H-M   'P 1'
#
loop_
_entity.id
_entity.type
_entity.pdbx_description
1 polymer ?
#
loop_
_entity_poly.entity_id
_entity_poly.type
_entity_poly.pdbx_seq_one_letter_code
_entity_poly.pdbx_strand_id
1 'polypeptide(L)'
;MGWPLTTHVLCEARGCSEDQDLELAFRRICGGDNFSGLELPFDPVICDKKSNAIGLQLADLIARPIGTRQLHPLQPNRAWQVIEQKLDKDRTGRYLGYGLKCFP
;
A
#
# COMPACT_ATOMS: atom_id res chain seq x y z
N MET A 1 -19.91 -23.80 -3.60
CA MET A 1 -18.84 -22.86 -3.21
C MET A 1 -18.99 -21.63 -4.09
N GLY A 2 -19.26 -20.48 -3.50
CA GLY A 2 -19.27 -19.21 -4.25
C GLY A 2 -17.83 -18.78 -4.52
N TRP A 3 -17.57 -18.21 -5.69
CA TRP A 3 -16.31 -17.55 -5.95
C TRP A 3 -16.16 -16.38 -4.96
N PRO A 4 -14.96 -16.13 -4.42
CA PRO A 4 -14.75 -14.97 -3.56
C PRO A 4 -15.12 -13.69 -4.32
N LEU A 5 -15.83 -12.77 -3.66
CA LEU A 5 -16.14 -11.48 -4.26
C LEU A 5 -14.85 -10.68 -4.41
N THR A 6 -14.54 -10.28 -5.65
CA THR A 6 -13.39 -9.41 -5.93
C THR A 6 -13.63 -8.03 -5.32
N THR A 7 -12.68 -7.59 -4.50
CA THR A 7 -12.66 -6.24 -3.95
C THR A 7 -11.73 -5.37 -4.80
N HIS A 8 -12.29 -4.35 -5.44
CA HIS A 8 -11.52 -3.43 -6.27
C HIS A 8 -10.79 -2.42 -5.38
N VAL A 9 -9.48 -2.26 -5.59
CA VAL A 9 -8.63 -1.34 -4.83
C VAL A 9 -8.23 -0.21 -5.75
N LEU A 10 -8.78 0.97 -5.48
CA LEU A 10 -8.52 2.17 -6.29
C LEU A 10 -7.15 2.74 -5.95
N CYS A 11 -6.36 3.06 -6.97
CA CYS A 11 -5.08 3.73 -6.85
C CYS A 11 -5.05 4.99 -7.73
N GLU A 12 -4.57 6.11 -7.20
CA GLU A 12 -4.41 7.33 -7.99
C GLU A 12 -3.24 7.20 -8.96
N ALA A 13 -3.46 7.54 -10.24
CA ALA A 13 -2.43 7.55 -11.27
C ALA A 13 -1.30 8.56 -10.94
N ARG A 14 -0.06 8.15 -11.20
CA ARG A 14 1.15 8.97 -10.99
C ARG A 14 1.90 9.21 -12.30
N GLY A 15 1.90 8.25 -13.22
CA GLY A 15 2.63 8.29 -14.48
C GLY A 15 2.69 6.89 -15.11
N CYS A 16 2.83 6.81 -16.42
CA CYS A 16 2.70 5.52 -17.14
C CYS A 16 3.65 4.43 -16.62
N SER A 17 4.89 4.79 -16.28
CA SER A 17 5.87 3.83 -15.74
C SER A 17 5.49 3.43 -14.32
N GLU A 18 5.20 4.42 -13.46
CA GLU A 18 4.86 4.20 -12.05
C GLU A 18 3.57 3.39 -11.90
N ASP A 19 2.59 3.64 -12.77
CA ASP A 19 1.30 2.95 -12.78
C ASP A 19 1.48 1.47 -13.19
N GLN A 20 2.34 1.19 -14.19
CA GLN A 20 2.68 -0.17 -14.59
C GLN A 20 3.44 -0.94 -13.49
N ASP A 21 4.41 -0.29 -12.85
CA ASP A 21 5.18 -0.89 -11.77
C ASP A 21 4.28 -1.20 -10.56
N LEU A 22 3.38 -0.27 -10.21
CA LEU A 22 2.40 -0.46 -9.14
C LEU A 22 1.46 -1.63 -9.45
N GLU A 23 0.87 -1.66 -10.64
CA GLU A 23 -0.05 -2.71 -11.04
C GLU A 23 0.62 -4.09 -11.01
N LEU A 24 1.84 -4.20 -11.56
CA LEU A 24 2.60 -5.45 -11.57
C LEU A 24 2.90 -5.95 -10.16
N ALA A 25 3.41 -5.08 -9.28
CA ALA A 25 3.71 -5.43 -7.89
C ALA A 25 2.44 -5.86 -7.15
N PHE A 26 1.34 -5.13 -7.33
CA PHE A 26 0.06 -5.45 -6.70
C PHE A 26 -0.47 -6.81 -7.17
N ARG A 27 -0.42 -7.09 -8.48
CA ARG A 27 -0.86 -8.39 -9.03
C ARG A 27 0.01 -9.55 -8.54
N ARG A 28 1.33 -9.36 -8.35
CA ARG A 28 2.21 -10.37 -7.73
C ARG A 28 1.80 -10.67 -6.30
N ILE A 29 1.56 -9.63 -5.49
CA ILE A 29 1.09 -9.77 -4.11
C ILE A 29 -0.24 -10.54 -4.09
N CYS A 30 -1.16 -10.23 -5.00
CA CYS A 30 -2.43 -10.95 -5.09
C CYS A 30 -2.28 -12.38 -5.60
N GLY A 31 -1.27 -12.67 -6.41
CA GLY A 31 -0.94 -14.01 -6.90
C GLY A 31 -0.18 -14.90 -5.90
N GLY A 32 0.00 -14.44 -4.66
CA GLY A 32 0.64 -15.24 -3.60
C GLY A 32 1.98 -14.70 -3.10
N ASP A 33 2.52 -13.61 -3.67
CA ASP A 33 3.71 -12.93 -3.13
C ASP A 33 3.35 -12.04 -1.93
N ASN A 34 2.69 -12.64 -0.95
CA ASN A 34 2.27 -12.00 0.30
C ASN A 34 2.68 -12.86 1.48
N PHE A 35 2.46 -12.34 2.69
CA PHE A 35 2.88 -13.01 3.92
C PHE A 35 2.35 -14.45 4.05
N SER A 36 1.13 -14.68 3.58
CA SER A 36 0.43 -15.95 3.76
C SER A 36 0.63 -16.91 2.58
N GLY A 37 1.25 -16.49 1.48
CA GLY A 37 1.39 -17.31 0.28
C GLY A 37 0.06 -17.64 -0.41
N LEU A 38 -0.99 -16.85 -0.17
CA LEU A 38 -2.36 -17.13 -0.64
C LEU A 38 -2.76 -16.21 -1.79
N GLU A 39 -3.60 -16.70 -2.69
CA GLU A 39 -4.26 -15.81 -3.64
C GLU A 39 -5.22 -14.85 -2.91
N LEU A 40 -5.09 -13.55 -3.18
CA LEU A 40 -5.95 -12.52 -2.60
C LEU A 40 -6.99 -12.05 -3.64
N PRO A 41 -8.28 -11.95 -3.27
CA PRO A 41 -9.34 -11.54 -4.19
C PRO A 41 -9.40 -10.01 -4.35
N PHE A 42 -8.26 -9.38 -4.65
CA PHE A 42 -8.14 -7.95 -4.89
C PHE A 42 -7.80 -7.67 -6.34
N ASP A 43 -8.40 -6.62 -6.91
CA ASP A 43 -8.05 -6.14 -8.26
C ASP A 43 -7.67 -4.64 -8.19
N PRO A 44 -6.42 -4.28 -8.54
CA PRO A 44 -5.99 -2.89 -8.56
C PRO A 44 -6.63 -2.15 -9.74
N VAL A 45 -7.18 -0.97 -9.48
CA VAL A 45 -7.79 -0.10 -10.49
C VAL A 45 -7.12 1.27 -10.45
N ILE A 46 -6.33 1.57 -11.48
CA ILE A 46 -5.69 2.87 -11.64
C ILE A 46 -6.72 3.90 -12.10
N CYS A 47 -6.82 5.00 -11.36
CA CYS A 47 -7.78 6.07 -11.59
C CYS A 47 -7.07 7.37 -11.98
N ASP A 48 -7.62 8.09 -12.96
CA ASP A 48 -7.14 9.43 -13.31
C ASP A 48 -7.18 10.36 -12.09
N LYS A 49 -6.15 11.20 -11.93
CA LYS A 49 -6.04 12.21 -10.87
C LYS A 49 -7.22 13.19 -10.80
N LYS A 50 -7.95 13.39 -11.90
CA LYS A 50 -9.18 14.18 -11.97
C LYS A 50 -10.36 13.51 -11.24
N SER A 51 -10.24 12.22 -10.95
CA SER A 51 -11.20 11.48 -10.13
C SER A 51 -11.07 11.95 -8.68
N ASN A 52 -11.90 12.93 -8.28
CA ASN A 52 -11.89 13.52 -6.94
C ASN A 52 -12.52 12.56 -5.91
N ALA A 53 -11.84 11.45 -5.63
CA ALA A 53 -12.26 10.47 -4.66
C ALA A 53 -11.74 10.86 -3.27
N ILE A 54 -12.67 11.27 -2.38
CA ILE A 54 -12.36 11.65 -0.99
C ILE A 54 -11.62 10.52 -0.25
N GLY A 55 -11.95 9.25 -0.55
CA GLY A 55 -11.28 8.08 0.03
C GLY A 55 -9.78 8.02 -0.30
N LEU A 56 -9.37 8.41 -1.52
CA LEU A 56 -7.95 8.45 -1.89
C LEU A 56 -7.21 9.55 -1.13
N GLN A 57 -7.85 10.72 -0.94
CA GLN A 57 -7.26 11.80 -0.15
C GLN A 57 -7.03 11.38 1.32
N LEU A 58 -7.97 10.63 1.91
CA LEU A 58 -7.81 10.07 3.25
C LEU A 58 -6.69 9.03 3.30
N ALA A 59 -6.63 8.13 2.31
CA ALA A 59 -5.55 7.15 2.20
C ALA A 59 -4.17 7.84 2.10
N ASP A 60 -4.08 8.93 1.33
CA ASP A 60 -2.87 9.72 1.16
C ASP A 60 -2.36 10.38 2.45
N LEU A 61 -3.23 10.64 3.44
CA LEU A 61 -2.80 11.13 4.76
C LEU A 61 -1.96 10.09 5.53
N ILE A 62 -2.11 8.81 5.20
CA ILE A 62 -1.32 7.72 5.77
C ILE A 62 -0.17 7.32 4.84
N ALA A 63 -0.45 7.16 3.54
CA ALA A 63 0.54 6.69 2.57
C ALA A 63 1.71 7.67 2.39
N ARG A 64 1.44 8.98 2.32
CA ARG A 64 2.50 9.98 2.09
C ARG A 64 3.54 10.02 3.21
N PRO A 65 3.18 10.09 4.52
CA PRO A 65 4.18 10.01 5.58
C PRO A 65 5.02 8.74 5.56
N ILE A 66 4.42 7.58 5.23
CA ILE A 66 5.15 6.31 5.09
C ILE A 66 6.17 6.42 3.94
N GLY A 67 5.72 6.89 2.77
CA GLY A 67 6.59 7.09 1.60
C GLY A 67 7.74 8.06 1.89
N THR A 68 7.47 9.21 2.52
CA THR A 68 8.51 10.17 2.90
C THR A 68 9.52 9.55 3.87
N ARG A 69 9.07 8.78 4.87
CA ARG A 69 9.98 8.10 5.80
C ARG A 69 10.88 7.10 5.06
N GLN A 70 10.33 6.36 4.10
CA GLN A 70 11.06 5.35 3.36
C GLN A 70 12.07 5.95 2.37
N LEU A 71 11.70 7.00 1.66
CA LEU A 71 12.54 7.65 0.64
C LEU A 71 13.55 8.62 1.26
N HIS A 72 13.21 9.26 2.37
CA HIS A 72 14.01 10.31 3.01
C HIS A 72 14.11 10.07 4.53
N PRO A 73 14.84 9.04 4.98
CA PRO A 73 14.85 8.63 6.38
C PRO A 73 15.41 9.68 7.35
N LEU A 74 16.24 10.62 6.88
CA LEU A 74 16.79 11.69 7.70
C LEU A 74 15.86 12.91 7.83
N GLN A 75 14.81 13.00 7.01
CA GLN A 75 13.87 14.10 7.04
C GLN A 75 12.96 13.99 8.28
N PRO A 76 12.79 15.07 9.08
CA PRO A 76 11.83 15.09 10.16
C PRO A 76 10.40 14.78 9.68
N ASN A 77 9.74 13.83 10.33
CA ASN A 77 8.41 13.39 9.93
C ASN A 77 7.55 13.08 11.16
N ARG A 78 6.82 14.09 11.65
CA ARG A 78 5.96 13.95 12.84
C ARG A 78 4.77 13.03 12.60
N ALA A 79 4.21 13.02 11.39
CA ALA A 79 3.10 12.13 11.04
C ALA A 79 3.54 10.66 11.11
N TRP A 80 4.75 10.36 10.64
CA TRP A 80 5.34 9.03 10.77
C TRP A 80 5.44 8.57 12.23
N GLN A 81 5.87 9.43 13.15
CA GLN A 81 5.98 9.07 14.58
C GLN A 81 4.65 8.57 15.18
N VAL A 82 3.51 9.06 14.68
CA VAL A 82 2.18 8.60 15.08
C VAL A 82 1.79 7.31 14.35
N ILE A 83 2.07 7.21 13.06
CA ILE A 83 1.71 6.06 12.22
C ILE A 83 2.50 4.80 12.62
N GLU A 84 3.80 4.93 12.91
CA GLU A 84 4.69 3.83 13.30
C GLU A 84 4.20 3.08 14.56
N GLN A 85 3.50 3.78 15.45
CA GLN A 85 2.91 3.18 16.65
C GLN A 85 1.70 2.29 16.34
N LYS A 86 1.07 2.46 15.17
CA LYS A 86 -0.14 1.76 14.75
C LYS A 86 0.12 0.61 13.77
N LEU A 87 1.36 0.45 13.30
CA LEU A 87 1.74 -0.65 12.44
C LEU A 87 1.68 -1.97 13.21
N ASP A 88 1.27 -3.04 12.52
CA ASP A 88 1.36 -4.38 13.05
C ASP A 88 2.82 -4.76 13.32
N LYS A 89 3.04 -5.48 14.42
CA LYS A 89 4.37 -5.79 14.96
C LYS A 89 4.43 -7.22 15.44
N ASP A 90 5.60 -7.83 15.30
CA ASP A 90 5.87 -9.11 15.96
C ASP A 90 5.99 -8.96 17.48
N ARG A 91 6.25 -10.09 18.15
CA ARG A 91 6.45 -10.15 19.60
C ARG A 91 7.64 -9.33 20.13
N THR A 92 8.58 -8.95 19.26
CA THR A 92 9.75 -8.14 19.59
C THR A 92 9.55 -6.65 19.29
N GLY A 93 8.38 -6.28 18.73
CA GLY A 93 8.08 -4.91 18.34
C GLY A 93 8.53 -4.55 16.92
N ARG A 94 9.00 -5.51 16.12
CA ARG A 94 9.44 -5.28 14.75
C ARG A 94 8.24 -5.17 13.81
N TYR A 95 8.12 -4.05 13.09
CA TYR A 95 7.09 -3.84 12.08
C TYR A 95 7.55 -4.16 10.65
N LEU A 96 8.86 -4.12 10.38
CA LEU A 96 9.41 -4.40 9.04
C LEU A 96 9.21 -5.87 8.68
N GLY A 97 8.48 -6.12 7.59
CA GLY A 97 8.07 -7.45 7.16
C GLY A 97 6.72 -7.91 7.73
N TYR A 98 6.14 -7.13 8.66
CA TYR A 98 4.83 -7.38 9.29
C TYR A 98 3.86 -6.26 8.87
N GLY A 99 3.84 -5.16 9.62
CA GLY A 99 3.00 -3.99 9.35
C GLY A 99 3.49 -3.06 8.23
N LEU A 100 4.76 -3.16 7.81
CA LEU A 100 5.29 -2.42 6.65
C LEU A 100 6.14 -3.32 5.76
N LYS A 101 5.83 -3.28 4.46
CA LYS A 101 6.57 -3.93 3.39
C LYS A 101 6.72 -2.95 2.23
N CYS A 102 7.87 -2.99 1.58
CA CYS A 102 8.15 -2.19 0.39
C CYS A 102 8.34 -3.13 -0.80
N PHE A 103 7.82 -2.70 -1.94
CA PHE A 103 7.82 -3.42 -3.22
C PHE A 103 8.11 -2.41 -4.36
N PRO A 104 8.49 -2.87 -5.57
CA PRO A 104 8.94 -4.23 -5.86
C PRO A 104 10.16 -4.60 -5.01
#